data_AF-A0AAD8IIC7-F1
#
_entry.id   AF-A0AAD8IIC7-F1
#
_cell.length_a   1.000
_cell.length_b   1.000
_cell.length_c   1.000
_cell.angle_alpha   90.00
_cell.angle_beta   90.00
_cell.angle_gamma   90.00
#
_symmetry.space_group_name_H-M   'P 1'
#
loop_
_entity.id
_entity.type
_entity.pdbx_description
1 polymer ?
#
loop_
_entity_poly.entity_id
_entity_poly.type
_entity_poly.pdbx_seq_one_letter_code
_entity_poly.pdbx_strand_id
1 'polypeptide(L)'
;MTQLLLFTFMLFIEWFLKEKLLILGGSMVQLLMDIKRNVKCNYCAKIVSGGITRLKQHVAGISGNVEPCPSAAKETRVNLAMDIKLVELSKVRMLLERWSSE
;
A
#
# COMPACT_ATOMS: atom_id res chain seq x y z
N MET A 1 -16.46 -24.47 28.93
CA MET A 1 -16.90 -23.47 27.92
C MET A 1 -15.99 -22.24 27.85
N THR A 2 -15.35 -21.82 28.95
CA THR A 2 -14.47 -20.63 28.98
C THR A 2 -13.10 -20.83 28.29
N GLN A 3 -12.54 -22.05 28.28
CA GLN A 3 -11.26 -22.33 27.62
C GLN A 3 -11.33 -22.31 26.08
N LEU A 4 -12.44 -22.79 25.48
CA LEU A 4 -12.62 -22.76 24.02
C LEU A 4 -12.72 -21.32 23.49
N LEU A 5 -13.37 -20.41 24.25
CA LEU A 5 -13.50 -19.00 23.89
C LEU A 5 -12.17 -18.25 23.96
N LEU A 6 -11.30 -18.57 24.92
CA LEU A 6 -9.95 -18.00 24.95
C LEU A 6 -9.08 -18.54 23.81
N PHE A 7 -9.29 -19.79 23.39
CA PHE A 7 -8.57 -20.38 22.26
C PHE A 7 -8.98 -19.75 20.93
N THR A 8 -10.28 -19.53 20.70
CA THR A 8 -10.76 -18.82 19.51
C THR A 8 -10.42 -17.34 19.55
N PHE A 9 -10.40 -16.71 20.73
CA PHE A 9 -9.96 -15.32 20.89
C PHE A 9 -8.46 -15.14 20.65
N MET A 10 -7.62 -16.10 21.06
CA MET A 10 -6.20 -16.11 20.73
C MET A 10 -5.96 -16.33 19.23
N LEU A 11 -6.67 -17.27 18.60
CA LEU A 11 -6.62 -17.45 17.14
C LEU A 11 -7.14 -16.22 16.38
N PHE A 12 -8.11 -15.50 16.94
CA PHE A 12 -8.63 -14.25 16.40
C PHE A 12 -7.62 -13.09 16.53
N ILE A 13 -6.88 -13.00 17.64
CA ILE A 13 -5.80 -12.02 17.81
C ILE A 13 -4.61 -12.35 16.89
N GLU A 14 -4.24 -13.63 16.76
CA GLU A 14 -3.22 -14.05 15.78
C GLU A 14 -3.64 -13.72 14.35
N TRP A 15 -4.90 -13.97 13.98
CA TRP A 15 -5.47 -13.61 12.68
C TRP A 15 -5.47 -12.09 12.46
N PHE A 16 -5.89 -11.31 13.46
CA PHE A 16 -5.92 -9.84 13.40
C PHE A 16 -4.52 -9.21 13.33
N LEU A 17 -3.52 -9.79 14.00
CA LEU A 17 -2.13 -9.34 13.91
C LEU A 17 -1.49 -9.72 12.56
N LYS A 18 -1.87 -10.85 11.96
CA LYS A 18 -1.36 -11.30 10.66
C LYS A 18 -1.87 -10.44 9.49
N GLU A 19 -3.11 -9.93 9.59
CA GLU A 19 -3.69 -8.97 8.64
C GLU A 19 -2.92 -7.63 8.62
N LYS A 20 -2.46 -7.17 9.79
CA LYS A 20 -1.75 -5.88 9.94
C LYS A 20 -0.28 -5.95 9.54
N LEU A 21 0.33 -7.14 9.57
CA LEU A 21 1.73 -7.36 9.20
C LEU A 21 1.95 -7.40 7.67
N LEU A 22 0.93 -7.72 6.89
CA LEU A 22 0.98 -7.79 5.42
C LEU A 22 0.95 -6.41 4.73
N ILE A 23 0.75 -5.33 5.50
CA ILE A 23 0.84 -3.94 5.00
C ILE A 23 2.31 -3.43 5.06
N LEU A 24 3.23 -4.22 5.61
CA LEU A 24 4.65 -3.86 5.78
C LEU A 24 5.61 -4.84 5.08
N GLY A 25 5.16 -5.50 4.01
CA GLY A 25 6.02 -6.29 3.14
C GLY A 25 6.25 -5.58 1.80
N GLY A 26 7.39 -4.92 1.60
CA GLY A 26 7.87 -4.56 0.27
C GLY A 26 8.45 -3.15 0.09
N SER A 27 9.78 -3.07 0.07
CA SER A 27 10.62 -1.91 -0.26
C SER A 27 10.57 -0.73 0.73
N MET A 28 11.60 -0.70 1.58
CA MET A 28 12.06 0.46 2.33
C MET A 28 12.49 1.58 1.35
N VAL A 29 11.53 2.29 0.77
CA VAL A 29 11.79 3.59 0.16
C VAL A 29 11.96 4.55 1.32
N GLN A 30 13.18 4.98 1.60
CA GLN A 30 13.51 5.89 2.69
C GLN A 30 12.66 7.17 2.58
N LEU A 31 11.55 7.20 3.32
CA LEU A 31 10.63 8.33 3.39
C LEU A 31 11.22 9.34 4.37
N LEU A 32 12.04 10.27 3.88
CA LEU A 32 12.22 11.54 4.57
C LEU A 32 10.91 12.33 4.44
N MET A 33 9.92 11.95 5.25
CA MET A 33 8.67 12.69 5.41
C MET A 33 8.96 13.97 6.18
N ASP A 34 9.20 15.03 5.44
CA ASP A 34 9.20 16.37 6.00
C ASP A 34 7.78 16.74 6.44
N ILE A 35 7.63 17.67 7.40
CA ILE A 35 6.34 18.14 7.95
C ILE A 35 5.39 18.62 6.83
N LYS A 36 5.95 18.97 5.67
CA LYS A 36 5.26 19.40 4.44
C LYS A 36 4.74 18.26 3.53
N ARG A 37 4.75 16.99 3.96
CA ARG A 37 4.30 15.81 3.15
C ARG A 37 5.03 15.63 1.81
N ASN A 38 6.23 16.17 1.72
CA ASN A 38 7.10 15.97 0.56
C ASN A 38 7.80 14.63 0.69
N VAL A 39 7.93 13.91 -0.42
CA VAL A 39 8.58 12.59 -0.44
C VAL A 39 9.63 12.57 -1.53
N LYS A 40 10.84 12.13 -1.17
CA LYS A 40 11.94 11.93 -2.12
C LYS A 40 11.86 10.54 -2.74
N CYS A 41 11.87 10.46 -4.07
CA CYS A 41 11.99 9.19 -4.78
C CYS A 41 13.42 8.67 -4.68
N ASN A 42 13.60 7.39 -4.32
CA ASN A 42 14.95 6.80 -4.23
C ASN A 42 15.58 6.52 -5.61
N TYR A 43 14.76 6.29 -6.65
CA TYR A 43 15.25 5.93 -7.99
C TYR A 43 15.77 7.14 -8.78
N CYS A 44 15.04 8.26 -8.75
CA CYS A 44 15.38 9.46 -9.53
C CYS A 44 15.77 10.66 -8.65
N ALA A 45 15.82 10.49 -7.33
CA ALA A 45 16.06 11.55 -6.35
C ALA A 45 15.08 12.75 -6.40
N LYS A 46 14.04 12.70 -7.25
CA LYS A 46 13.05 13.77 -7.40
C LYS A 46 12.20 13.89 -6.13
N ILE A 47 11.97 15.13 -5.70
CA ILE A 47 11.08 15.44 -4.60
C ILE A 47 9.68 15.60 -5.17
N VAL A 48 8.75 14.75 -4.75
CA VAL A 48 7.35 14.79 -5.15
C VAL A 48 6.54 15.39 -4.01
N SER A 49 5.76 16.42 -4.32
CA SER A 49 4.78 17.01 -3.41
C SER A 49 3.43 16.31 -3.54
N GLY A 50 2.80 15.98 -2.40
CA GLY A 50 1.49 15.31 -2.34
C GLY A 50 1.51 13.87 -1.79
N GLY A 51 2.53 13.52 -1.00
CA GLY A 51 2.55 12.28 -0.21
C GLY A 51 2.86 10.99 -0.97
N ILE A 52 2.70 9.85 -0.28
CA ILE A 52 3.11 8.53 -0.75
C ILE A 52 2.35 8.10 -2.02
N THR A 53 1.07 8.43 -2.15
CA THR A 53 0.24 7.99 -3.28
C THR A 53 0.79 8.46 -4.62
N ARG A 54 1.22 9.74 -4.71
CA ARG A 54 1.83 10.30 -5.91
C ARG A 54 3.20 9.72 -6.19
N LEU A 55 3.97 9.41 -5.14
CA LEU A 55 5.24 8.71 -5.30
C LEU A 55 5.03 7.29 -5.86
N LYS A 56 4.05 6.54 -5.34
CA LYS A 56 3.71 5.21 -5.85
C LYS A 56 3.33 5.27 -7.33
N GLN A 57 2.53 6.26 -7.74
CA GLN A 57 2.18 6.49 -9.14
C GLN A 57 3.41 6.85 -10.01
N HIS A 58 4.29 7.72 -9.51
CA HIS A 58 5.55 8.08 -10.16
C HIS A 58 6.43 6.85 -10.42
N VAL A 59 6.64 6.01 -9.40
CA VAL A 59 7.47 4.80 -9.51
C VAL A 59 6.79 3.74 -10.38
N ALA A 60 5.48 3.54 -10.25
CA ALA A 60 4.73 2.59 -11.08
C ALA A 60 4.63 3.02 -12.56
N GLY A 61 4.90 4.30 -12.86
CA GLY A 61 4.79 4.84 -14.21
C GLY A 61 3.35 4.83 -14.75
N ILE A 62 2.36 4.90 -13.86
CA ILE A 62 0.96 4.95 -14.24
C ILE A 62 0.69 6.35 -14.82
N SER A 63 0.32 6.41 -16.10
CA SER A 63 -0.03 7.64 -16.80
C SER A 63 -1.25 8.28 -16.16
N GLY A 64 -1.09 9.50 -15.64
CA GLY A 64 -2.12 10.25 -14.94
C GLY A 64 -1.60 11.63 -14.58
N ASN A 65 -1.43 11.90 -13.29
CA ASN A 65 -1.15 13.25 -12.77
C ASN A 65 0.32 13.52 -12.41
N VAL A 66 1.22 12.55 -12.61
CA VAL A 66 2.64 12.63 -12.22
C VAL A 66 3.51 11.99 -13.31
N GLU A 67 4.62 12.62 -13.64
CA GLU A 67 5.58 12.07 -14.60
C GLU A 67 6.10 10.70 -14.14
N PRO A 68 6.28 9.72 -15.04
CA PRO A 68 6.83 8.42 -14.69
C PRO A 68 8.31 8.52 -14.31
N CYS A 69 8.77 7.64 -13.43
CA CYS A 69 10.18 7.58 -13.06
C CYS A 69 11.03 7.02 -14.22
N PRO A 70 12.02 7.79 -14.74
CA PRO A 70 12.89 7.30 -15.81
C PRO A 70 13.85 6.21 -15.33
N SER A 71 14.26 6.26 -14.05
CA SER A 71 15.26 5.37 -13.47
C SER A 71 14.70 4.05 -12.91
N ALA A 72 13.37 3.91 -12.80
CA ALA A 72 12.77 2.70 -12.25
C ALA A 72 12.88 1.54 -13.24
N ALA A 73 13.33 0.37 -12.79
CA ALA A 73 13.40 -0.84 -13.61
C ALA A 73 12.00 -1.34 -14.02
N LYS A 74 11.90 -1.98 -15.18
CA LYS A 74 10.61 -2.43 -15.76
C LYS A 74 9.87 -3.38 -14.82
N GLU A 75 10.59 -4.31 -14.19
CA GLU A 75 10.06 -5.27 -13.23
C GLU A 75 9.44 -4.58 -12.00
N THR A 76 10.17 -3.62 -11.41
CA THR A 76 9.68 -2.83 -10.28
C THR A 76 8.40 -2.07 -10.62
N ARG A 77 8.29 -1.51 -11.84
CA ARG A 77 7.07 -0.81 -12.29
C ARG A 77 5.88 -1.75 -12.38
N VAL A 78 6.06 -2.93 -12.95
CA VAL A 78 4.99 -3.92 -13.12
C VAL A 78 4.49 -4.40 -11.76
N ASN A 79 5.40 -4.73 -10.85
CA ASN A 79 5.05 -5.19 -9.51
C ASN A 79 4.29 -4.10 -8.74
N LEU A 80 4.80 -2.86 -8.72
CA LEU A 80 4.10 -1.76 -8.06
C LEU A 80 2.74 -1.46 -8.69
N ALA A 81 2.62 -1.51 -10.02
CA ALA A 81 1.36 -1.27 -10.70
C ALA A 81 0.32 -2.35 -10.36
N MET A 82 0.75 -3.60 -10.22
CA MET A 82 -0.09 -4.72 -9.78
C MET A 82 -0.57 -4.48 -8.34
N ASP A 83 0.36 -4.16 -7.43
CA ASP A 83 0.07 -3.91 -6.02
C ASP A 83 -0.93 -2.78 -5.81
N ILE A 84 -0.77 -1.67 -6.56
CA ILE A 84 -1.70 -0.53 -6.51
C ILE A 84 -3.11 -0.98 -6.93
N LYS A 85 -3.24 -1.77 -8.00
CA LYS A 85 -4.54 -2.28 -8.45
C LYS A 85 -5.16 -3.23 -7.43
N LEU A 86 -4.37 -4.09 -6.80
CA LEU A 86 -4.86 -5.00 -5.76
C LEU A 86 -5.43 -4.24 -4.57
N VAL A 87 -4.76 -3.19 -4.11
CA VAL A 87 -5.28 -2.31 -3.04
C VAL A 87 -6.60 -1.64 -3.46
N GLU A 88 -6.70 -1.19 -4.70
CA GLU A 88 -7.91 -0.55 -5.22
C GLU A 88 -9.08 -1.53 -5.33
N LEU A 89 -8.82 -2.77 -5.76
CA LEU A 89 -9.81 -3.85 -5.77
C LEU A 89 -10.25 -4.25 -4.36
N SER A 90 -9.33 -4.27 -3.39
CA SER A 90 -9.68 -4.51 -1.98
C SER A 90 -10.62 -3.44 -1.44
N LYS A 91 -10.41 -2.16 -1.78
CA LYS A 91 -11.35 -1.10 -1.40
C LYS A 91 -12.73 -1.30 -2.05
N VAL A 92 -12.77 -1.66 -3.34
CA VAL A 92 -14.03 -1.94 -4.04
C VAL A 92 -14.75 -3.13 -3.39
N ARG A 93 -14.03 -4.20 -3.05
CA ARG A 93 -14.59 -5.35 -2.32
C ARG A 93 -15.24 -4.90 -1.02
N MET A 94 -14.53 -4.13 -0.18
CA MET A 94 -15.09 -3.63 1.08
C MET A 94 -16.35 -2.78 0.87
N LEU A 95 -16.38 -1.97 -0.20
CA LEU A 95 -17.55 -1.15 -0.54
C LEU A 95 -18.74 -2.01 -1.00
N LEU A 96 -18.49 -3.05 -1.80
CA LEU A 96 -19.52 -3.99 -2.26
C LEU A 96 -20.07 -4.82 -1.11
N GLU A 97 -19.21 -5.31 -0.22
CA GLU A 97 -19.61 -6.05 0.98
C GLU A 97 -20.52 -5.18 1.88
N ARG A 98 -20.23 -3.88 1.99
CA ARG A 98 -21.09 -2.94 2.72
C ARG A 98 -22.45 -2.72 2.04
N TRP A 99 -22.47 -2.49 0.72
CA TRP A 99 -23.73 -2.31 -0.03
C TRP A 99 -24.60 -3.57 -0.03
N SER A 100 -23.99 -4.76 -0.01
CA SER A 100 -24.73 -6.02 0.08
C SER A 100 -25.32 -6.29 1.47
N SER A 101 -24.94 -5.49 2.47
CA SER A 101 -25.45 -5.58 3.85
C SER A 101 -26.51 -4.51 4.18
N GLU A 102 -26.84 -3.64 3.22
CA GLU A 102 -27.94 -2.65 3.26
C GLU A 102 -29.16 -3.16 2.50
#